data_AF-A0A382LIM0-F1
#
_entry.id   AF-A0A382LIM0-F1
#
_cell.length_a   1.000
_cell.length_b   1.000
_cell.length_c   1.000
_cell.angle_alpha   90.00
_cell.angle_beta   90.00
_cell.angle_gamma   90.00
#
_symmetry.space_group_name_H-M   'P 1'
#
loop_
_entity.id
_entity.type
_entity.pdbx_description
1 polymer ?
#
loop_
_entity_poly.entity_id
_entity_poly.type
_entity_poly.pdbx_seq_one_letter_code
_entity_poly.pdbx_strand_id
1 'polypeptide(L)'
;MHEGIWTTILGLFGLITIAVLILPLSKRYKFPYTVLLAVVGIVLGLLTTATHGLHLGPVSDLFHSFKSFDLTSEIIIFVFLPALIFESSLSIDVRKLLADIRPILFL
;
A
#
# COMPACT_ATOMS: atom_id res chain seq x y z
N MET A 1 -27.60 -9.21 0.33
CA MET A 1 -26.65 -8.13 0.69
C MET A 1 -25.33 -8.64 1.31
N HIS A 2 -25.11 -9.95 1.49
CA HIS A 2 -23.87 -10.47 2.10
C HIS A 2 -22.73 -10.80 1.12
N GLU A 3 -23.01 -10.92 -0.18
CA GLU A 3 -22.04 -11.32 -1.22
C GLU A 3 -20.88 -10.30 -1.41
N GLY A 4 -21.16 -9.00 -1.29
CA GLY A 4 -20.16 -7.95 -1.58
C GLY A 4 -19.06 -7.78 -0.52
N ILE A 5 -19.30 -8.25 0.71
CA ILE A 5 -18.31 -8.15 1.78
C ILE A 5 -17.19 -9.18 1.54
N TRP A 6 -17.56 -10.39 1.10
CA TRP A 6 -16.60 -11.46 0.81
C TRP A 6 -15.63 -11.08 -0.31
N THR A 7 -16.13 -10.49 -1.39
CA THR A 7 -15.28 -10.04 -2.50
C THR A 7 -14.34 -8.92 -2.06
N THR A 8 -14.82 -7.97 -1.25
CA THR A 8 -14.01 -6.88 -0.67
C THR A 8 -12.89 -7.40 0.22
N ILE A 9 -13.18 -8.34 1.12
CA ILE A 9 -12.17 -8.96 1.98
C ILE A 9 -11.15 -9.72 1.13
N LEU A 10 -11.60 -10.46 0.11
CA LEU A 10 -10.70 -11.18 -0.80
C LEU A 10 -9.80 -10.21 -1.57
N GLY A 11 -10.34 -9.09 -2.05
CA GLY A 11 -9.57 -8.03 -2.70
C GLY A 11 -8.51 -7.43 -1.77
N LEU A 12 -8.91 -7.03 -0.56
CA LEU A 12 -7.96 -6.50 0.43
C LEU A 12 -6.85 -7.52 0.76
N PHE A 13 -7.24 -8.78 1.02
CA PHE A 13 -6.29 -9.84 1.32
C PHE A 13 -5.34 -10.11 0.14
N GLY A 14 -5.86 -10.10 -1.09
CA GLY A 14 -5.06 -10.23 -2.31
C GLY A 14 -4.05 -9.10 -2.45
N LEU A 15 -4.46 -7.85 -2.24
CA LEU A 15 -3.58 -6.68 -2.34
C LEU A 15 -2.48 -6.70 -1.27
N ILE A 16 -2.84 -7.03 -0.02
CA ILE A 16 -1.87 -7.19 1.08
C ILE A 16 -0.91 -8.35 0.78
N THR A 17 -1.41 -9.48 0.29
CA THR A 17 -0.59 -10.64 -0.09
C THR A 17 0.43 -10.25 -1.15
N ILE A 18 0.01 -9.53 -2.19
CA ILE A 18 0.90 -9.02 -3.24
C ILE A 18 1.95 -8.07 -2.64
N ALA A 19 1.54 -7.12 -1.80
CA ALA A 19 2.46 -6.18 -1.15
C ALA A 19 3.52 -6.91 -0.30
N VAL A 20 3.11 -7.89 0.50
CA VAL A 20 4.02 -8.69 1.33
C VAL A 20 4.96 -9.53 0.47
N LEU A 21 4.48 -10.10 -0.64
CA LEU A 21 5.30 -10.94 -1.54
C LEU A 21 6.33 -10.14 -2.35
N ILE A 22 6.08 -8.85 -2.57
CA ILE A 22 7.03 -7.93 -3.19
C ILE A 22 8.26 -7.70 -2.30
N LEU A 23 8.12 -7.72 -0.97
CA LEU A 23 9.23 -7.51 -0.03
C LEU A 23 10.39 -8.51 -0.20
N PRO A 24 10.18 -9.85 -0.18
CA PRO A 24 11.26 -10.80 -0.44
C PRO A 24 11.77 -10.72 -1.88
N LEU A 25 10.92 -10.37 -2.86
CA LEU A 25 11.34 -10.14 -4.24
C LEU A 25 12.32 -8.97 -4.34
N SER A 26 11.98 -7.83 -3.73
CA SER A 26 12.83 -6.63 -3.67
C SER A 26 14.18 -6.94 -3.04
N LYS A 27 14.20 -7.70 -1.93
CA LYS A 27 15.44 -8.15 -1.28
C LYS A 27 16.29 -9.05 -2.19
N ARG A 28 15.66 -9.94 -2.98
CA ARG A 28 16.36 -10.83 -3.91
C ARG A 28 16.99 -10.08 -5.07
N TYR A 29 16.30 -9.11 -5.64
CA TYR A 29 16.77 -8.33 -6.79
C TYR A 29 17.59 -7.09 -6.41
N LYS A 30 17.71 -6.74 -5.11
CA LYS A 30 18.37 -5.52 -4.59
C LYS A 30 17.77 -4.22 -5.16
N PHE A 31 16.49 -4.20 -5.50
CA PHE A 31 15.77 -3.00 -5.96
C PHE A 31 15.01 -2.33 -4.80
N PRO A 32 14.80 -1.01 -4.83
CA PRO A 32 14.00 -0.32 -3.82
C PRO A 32 12.58 -0.88 -3.75
N TYR A 33 12.15 -1.29 -2.56
CA TYR A 33 10.82 -1.88 -2.33
C TYR A 33 9.68 -0.97 -2.81
N THR A 34 9.79 0.33 -2.55
CA THR A 34 8.79 1.34 -2.94
C THR A 34 8.61 1.43 -4.46
N VAL A 35 9.70 1.36 -5.22
CA VAL A 35 9.67 1.40 -6.69
C VAL A 35 9.00 0.15 -7.24
N LEU A 36 9.35 -1.03 -6.71
CA LEU A 36 8.75 -2.29 -7.15
C LEU A 36 7.24 -2.32 -6.84
N LEU A 37 6.85 -1.85 -5.65
CA LEU A 37 5.45 -1.73 -5.26
C LEU A 37 4.67 -0.78 -6.17
N ALA A 38 5.25 0.38 -6.53
CA ALA A 38 4.64 1.32 -7.46
C ALA A 38 4.46 0.73 -8.85
N VAL A 39 5.48 0.03 -9.38
CA VAL A 39 5.39 -0.65 -10.69
C VAL A 39 4.30 -1.71 -10.68
N VAL A 40 4.21 -2.53 -9.63
CA VAL A 40 3.14 -3.53 -9.52
C VAL A 40 1.77 -2.86 -9.46
N GLY A 41 1.61 -1.77 -8.70
CA GLY A 41 0.36 -1.00 -8.66
C GLY A 41 -0.04 -0.45 -10.03
N ILE A 42 0.91 0.10 -10.80
CA ILE A 42 0.67 0.58 -12.16
C ILE A 42 0.23 -0.58 -13.07
N VAL A 43 0.94 -1.71 -13.03
CA VAL A 43 0.60 -2.90 -13.82
C VAL A 43 -0.81 -3.40 -13.46
N LEU A 44 -1.15 -3.48 -12.17
CA LEU A 44 -2.49 -3.85 -11.72
C LEU A 44 -3.57 -2.88 -12.24
N GLY A 45 -3.32 -1.57 -12.20
CA GLY A 45 -4.26 -0.56 -12.72
C GLY A 45 -4.42 -0.60 -14.25
N LEU A 46 -3.36 -0.95 -14.98
CA LEU A 46 -3.43 -1.17 -16.43
C LEU A 46 -4.16 -2.47 -16.77
N LEU A 47 -3.96 -3.53 -15.99
CA LEU A 47 -4.67 -4.79 -16.16
C LEU A 47 -6.17 -4.62 -15.89
N THR A 48 -6.58 -3.87 -14.87
CA THR A 48 -8.01 -3.64 -14.58
C THR A 48 -8.72 -2.89 -15.70
N THR A 49 -8.03 -1.94 -16.35
CA THR A 49 -8.58 -1.17 -17.47
C THR A 49 -8.60 -1.98 -18.78
N ALA A 50 -7.56 -2.78 -19.04
CA ALA A 50 -7.49 -3.64 -20.23
C ALA A 50 -8.46 -4.84 -20.19
N THR A 51 -8.77 -5.36 -19.00
CA THR A 51 -9.64 -6.54 -18.82
C THR A 51 -11.13 -6.20 -18.68
N HIS A 52 -11.51 -4.92 -18.80
CA HIS A 52 -12.90 -4.45 -18.67
C HIS A 52 -13.89 -5.04 -19.70
N GLY A 53 -13.43 -5.89 -20.63
CA GLY A 53 -14.25 -6.63 -21.60
C GLY A 53 -13.95 -8.14 -21.72
N LEU A 54 -13.06 -8.71 -20.90
CA LEU A 54 -12.67 -10.12 -20.99
C LEU A 54 -13.14 -10.87 -19.72
N HIS A 55 -14.21 -11.66 -19.82
CA HIS A 55 -14.74 -12.46 -18.72
C HIS A 55 -13.77 -13.61 -18.33
N LEU A 56 -12.75 -13.32 -17.53
CA LEU A 56 -11.77 -14.29 -17.02
C LEU A 56 -12.11 -14.79 -15.60
N GLY A 57 -13.38 -15.14 -15.35
CA GLY A 57 -13.81 -15.84 -14.13
C GLY A 57 -13.43 -15.13 -12.80
N PRO A 58 -13.08 -15.87 -11.73
CA PRO A 58 -12.92 -15.31 -10.37
C PRO A 58 -11.83 -14.22 -10.25
N VAL A 59 -10.91 -14.15 -11.21
CA VAL A 59 -9.89 -13.10 -11.30
C VAL A 59 -10.53 -11.74 -11.62
N SER A 60 -11.60 -11.72 -12.44
CA SER A 60 -12.38 -10.51 -12.73
C SER A 60 -13.04 -9.94 -11.48
N ASP A 61 -13.54 -10.80 -10.60
CA ASP A 61 -14.17 -10.38 -9.34
C ASP A 61 -13.15 -9.75 -8.37
N LEU A 62 -11.91 -10.23 -8.37
CA LEU A 62 -10.81 -9.62 -7.60
C LEU A 62 -10.46 -8.23 -8.13
N PHE A 63 -10.34 -8.09 -9.44
CA PHE A 63 -10.06 -6.81 -10.08
C PHE A 63 -11.20 -5.79 -9.88
N HIS A 64 -12.46 -6.25 -9.91
CA HIS A 64 -13.61 -5.41 -9.59
C HIS A 64 -13.59 -4.97 -8.12
N SER A 65 -13.18 -5.85 -7.21
CA SER A 65 -12.99 -5.51 -5.80
C SER A 65 -11.87 -4.49 -5.58
N PHE A 66 -10.75 -4.60 -6.28
CA PHE A 66 -9.68 -3.59 -6.21
C PHE A 66 -10.17 -2.21 -6.66
N LYS A 67 -11.03 -2.16 -7.69
CA LYS A 67 -11.63 -0.90 -8.16
C LYS A 67 -12.59 -0.28 -7.14
N SER A 68 -13.27 -1.11 -6.34
CA SER A 68 -14.11 -0.61 -5.25
C SER A 68 -13.32 -0.12 -4.04
N PHE A 69 -12.01 -0.41 -3.98
CA PHE A 69 -11.13 0.01 -2.90
C PHE A 69 -10.51 1.37 -3.22
N ASP A 70 -11.28 2.43 -3.01
CA ASP A 70 -10.77 3.80 -3.10
C ASP A 70 -10.06 4.21 -1.81
N LEU A 71 -8.72 4.28 -1.88
CA LEU A 71 -7.90 4.90 -0.83
C LEU A 71 -7.96 6.42 -0.95
N THR A 72 -9.01 7.03 -0.38
CA THR A 72 -9.15 8.49 -0.33
C THR A 72 -8.04 9.11 0.52
N SER A 73 -7.53 10.27 0.11
CA SER A 73 -6.54 11.04 0.87
C SER A 73 -6.96 11.30 2.32
N GLU A 74 -8.27 11.42 2.56
CA GLU A 74 -8.85 11.55 3.91
C GLU A 74 -8.49 10.37 4.81
N ILE A 75 -8.62 9.13 4.33
CA ILE A 75 -8.26 7.92 5.09
C ILE A 75 -6.75 7.92 5.39
N ILE A 76 -5.92 8.31 4.41
CA ILE A 76 -4.47 8.40 4.59
C ILE A 76 -4.13 9.38 5.71
N ILE A 77 -4.72 10.58 5.70
CA ILE A 77 -4.41 11.64 6.67
C ILE A 77 -4.96 11.32 8.06
N PHE A 78 -6.14 10.71 8.17
CA PHE A 78 -6.77 10.47 9.48
C PHE A 78 -6.46 9.12 10.11
N VAL A 79 -6.13 8.10 9.31
CA VAL A 79 -5.88 6.74 9.82
C VAL A 79 -4.39 6.39 9.75
N PHE A 80 -3.77 6.54 8.57
CA PHE A 80 -2.39 6.10 8.37
C PHE A 80 -1.38 7.09 8.95
N LEU A 81 -1.54 8.39 8.70
CA LEU A 81 -0.57 9.39 9.10
C LEU A 81 -0.36 9.45 10.63
N PRO A 82 -1.40 9.39 11.48
CA PRO A 82 -1.19 9.34 12.93
C PRO A 82 -0.42 8.10 13.38
N ALA A 83 -0.75 6.93 12.81
CA ALA A 83 -0.06 5.68 13.11
C ALA A 83 1.41 5.72 12.66
N LEU A 84 1.68 6.24 11.46
CA LEU A 84 3.02 6.38 10.89
C LEU A 84 3.88 7.40 11.65
N ILE A 85 3.31 8.53 12.08
CA ILE A 85 4.02 9.52 12.89
C ILE A 85 4.36 8.92 14.26
N PHE A 86 3.43 8.17 14.87
CA PHE A 86 3.68 7.52 16.15
C PHE A 86 4.80 6.47 16.03
N GLU A 87 4.71 5.57 15.05
CA GLU A 87 5.75 4.57 14.75
C GLU A 87 7.12 5.24 14.54
N SER A 88 7.15 6.28 13.69
CA SER A 88 8.38 7.02 13.40
C SER A 88 8.95 7.67 14.66
N SER A 89 8.10 8.27 15.50
CA SER A 89 8.54 8.91 16.74
C SER A 89 9.10 7.91 17.76
N LEU A 90 8.54 6.69 17.83
CA LEU A 90 9.06 5.61 18.69
C LEU A 90 10.43 5.10 18.22
N SER A 91 10.73 5.18 16.93
CA SER A 91 12.02 4.80 16.36
C SER A 91 13.12 5.87 16.55
N ILE A 92 12.76 7.10 16.94
CA ILE A 92 13.71 8.21 17.06
C ILE A 92 14.47 8.14 18.39
N ASP A 93 15.80 8.27 18.34
CA ASP A 93 16.62 8.45 19.54
C ASP A 93 16.51 9.91 20.04
N VAL A 94 15.77 10.07 21.14
CA VAL A 94 15.53 11.38 21.77
C VAL A 94 16.82 12.06 22.23
N ARG A 95 17.84 11.31 22.68
CA ARG A 95 19.12 11.91 23.12
C ARG A 95 19.87 12.52 21.95
N LYS A 96 19.91 11.80 20.83
CA LYS A 96 20.52 12.31 19.59
C LYS A 96 19.73 13.47 19.02
N LEU A 97 18.40 13.40 19.01
CA LEU A 97 17.54 14.49 18.56
C LEU A 97 17.77 15.77 19.36
N LEU A 98 17.87 15.67 20.69
CA LEU A 98 18.14 16.84 21.54
C LEU A 98 19.54 17.41 21.32
N ALA A 99 20.55 16.57 21.07
CA ALA A 99 21.90 17.02 20.76
C ALA A 99 21.94 17.80 19.42
N ASP A 100 21.19 17.33 18.43
CA ASP A 100 21.16 17.88 17.06
C ASP A 100 19.99 18.85 16.81
N ILE A 101 19.25 19.28 17.85
CA ILE A 101 18.01 20.06 17.69
C ILE A 101 18.22 21.43 17.06
N ARG A 102 19.38 22.06 17.29
CA ARG A 102 19.73 23.35 16.67
C ARG A 102 19.81 23.20 15.14
N PRO A 103 20.67 22.34 14.57
CA PRO A 103 20.69 22.09 13.13
C PRO A 103 19.31 21.76 12.55
N ILE A 104 18.51 20.93 13.22
CA ILE A 104 17.18 20.49 12.75
C ILE A 104 16.19 21.66 12.64
N LEU A 105 16.25 22.65 13.55
CA LEU A 105 15.35 23.81 13.54
C LEU A 105 15.76 24.92 12.56
N PHE A 106 17.04 24.98 12.19
CA PHE A 106 17.59 26.03 11.31
C PHE A 106 17.77 25.60 9.85
N LEU A 107 17.56 24.32 9.54
CA LEU A 107 17.41 23.77 8.18
C LEU A 107 15.94 23.81 7.76
#